data_AF-A0A7J8SG01-F1
#
_entry.id   AF-A0A7J8SG01-F1
#
_cell.length_a   1.000
_cell.length_b   1.000
_cell.length_c   1.000
_cell.angle_alpha   90.00
_cell.angle_beta   90.00
_cell.angle_gamma   90.00
#
_symmetry.space_group_name_H-M   'P 1'
#
loop_
_entity.id
_entity.type
_entity.pdbx_description
1 polymer ?
#
loop_
_entity_poly.entity_id
_entity_poly.type
_entity_poly.pdbx_seq_one_letter_code
_entity_poly.pdbx_strand_id
1 'polypeptide(L)' 'MEDIVIDGYYIPKKSRVLINIWAIGRDTNVWPNNVEEFSPE' A
#
# COMPACT_ATOMS: atom_id res chain seq x y z
N MET A 1 15.29 15.72 1.92
CA MET A 1 14.31 15.07 1.02
C MET A 1 14.95 14.95 -0.34
N GLU A 2 15.02 13.73 -0.84
CA GLU A 2 15.70 13.36 -2.08
C GLU A 2 14.71 12.66 -3.02
N ASP A 3 15.10 12.49 -4.27
CA ASP A 3 14.35 11.71 -5.23
C ASP A 3 14.46 10.22 -4.85
N ILE A 4 13.42 9.41 -5.10
CA ILE A 4 13.40 7.98 -4.74
C ILE A 4 12.68 7.14 -5.79
N VAL A 5 13.02 5.85 -5.88
CA VAL A 5 12.26 4.85 -6.65
C VAL A 5 11.59 3.87 -5.68
N ILE A 6 10.26 3.75 -5.76
CA ILE A 6 9.46 2.82 -4.93
C ILE A 6 8.65 1.95 -5.87
N ASP A 7 8.78 0.63 -5.77
CA ASP A 7 8.05 -0.35 -6.59
C ASP A 7 8.14 -0.08 -8.11
N GLY A 8 9.32 0.39 -8.56
CA GLY A 8 9.56 0.78 -9.95
C GLY A 8 9.09 2.19 -10.33
N TYR A 9 8.39 2.90 -9.44
CA TYR A 9 7.94 4.28 -9.66
C TYR A 9 8.97 5.30 -9.18
N TYR A 10 9.38 6.21 -10.07
CA TYR A 10 10.22 7.35 -9.72
C TYR A 10 9.39 8.48 -9.09
N ILE A 11 9.76 8.89 -7.88
CA ILE A 11 9.10 9.92 -7.08
C ILE A 11 10.10 11.08 -6.86
N PRO A 12 9.83 12.27 -7.44
CA PRO A 12 10.66 13.45 -7.22
C PRO A 12 10.65 13.95 -5.77
N LYS A 13 11.74 14.58 -5.35
CA LYS A 13 11.86 15.27 -4.05
C LYS A 13 10.76 16.31 -3.91
N LYS A 14 10.28 16.49 -2.68
CA LYS A 14 9.15 17.38 -2.34
C LYS A 14 7.78 16.94 -2.89
N SER A 15 7.68 15.75 -3.48
CA SER A 15 6.38 15.13 -3.73
C SER A 15 5.67 14.78 -2.42
N ARG A 16 4.35 14.96 -2.37
CA ARG A 16 3.51 14.50 -1.26
C ARG A 16 2.89 13.16 -1.65
N VAL A 17 3.23 12.12 -0.91
CA VAL A 17 2.69 10.77 -1.10
C VAL A 17 1.51 10.56 -0.14
N LEU A 18 0.41 10.04 -0.67
CA LEU A 18 -0.75 9.62 0.12
C LEU A 18 -0.79 8.09 0.15
N ILE A 19 -0.82 7.52 1.34
CA ILE A 19 -0.84 6.07 1.53
C ILE A 19 -2.29 5.61 1.62
N ASN A 20 -2.71 4.74 0.70
CA ASN A 20 -4.05 4.16 0.72
C ASN A 20 -4.11 2.96 1.68
N ILE A 21 -4.26 3.26 2.96
CA ILE A 21 -4.35 2.24 4.03
C ILE A 21 -5.55 1.30 3.79
N TRP A 22 -6.65 1.81 3.24
CA TRP A 22 -7.86 1.02 2.99
C TRP A 22 -7.63 -0.13 2.01
N ALA A 23 -6.90 0.13 0.92
CA ALA A 23 -6.54 -0.88 -0.07
C ALA A 23 -5.50 -1.86 0.50
N ILE A 24 -4.49 -1.36 1.24
CA ILE A 24 -3.46 -2.22 1.86
C ILE A 24 -4.09 -3.22 2.84
N GLY A 25 -5.08 -2.80 3.63
CA GLY A 25 -5.80 -3.68 4.55
C GLY A 25 -6.59 -4.80 3.88
N ARG A 26 -6.74 -4.78 2.54
CA ARG A 26 -7.48 -5.77 1.74
C ARG A 26 -6.62 -6.45 0.68
N ASP A 27 -5.31 -6.29 0.75
CA ASP A 27 -4.42 -6.87 -0.25
C ASP A 27 -4.44 -8.41 -0.16
N THR A 28 -4.93 -9.07 -1.21
CA THR A 28 -5.02 -10.54 -1.31
C THR A 28 -3.66 -11.22 -1.45
N ASN A 29 -2.59 -10.46 -1.72
CA ASN A 29 -1.23 -10.99 -1.68
C ASN A 29 -0.70 -11.12 -0.25
N VAL A 30 -1.26 -10.33 0.69
CA VAL A 30 -0.85 -10.31 2.10
C VAL A 30 -1.81 -11.12 2.97
N TRP A 31 -3.12 -10.97 2.73
CA TRP A 31 -4.18 -11.63 3.47
C TRP A 31 -4.79 -12.79 2.65
N PRO A 32 -5.24 -13.89 3.29
CA PRO A 32 -5.93 -14.98 2.60
C PRO A 32 -7.22 -14.53 1.87
N ASN A 33 -7.84 -15.42 1.09
CA ASN A 33 -8.99 -15.15 0.21
C ASN A 33 -10.24 -14.48 0.84
N ASN A 34 -10.24 -14.20 2.14
CA ASN A 34 -11.33 -13.60 2.91
C ASN A 34 -11.05 -12.13 3.31
N VAL A 35 -10.29 -11.37 2.52
CA VAL A 35 -9.90 -9.97 2.80
C VAL A 35 -11.05 -8.98 2.98
N GLU A 36 -12.24 -9.32 2.47
CA GLU A 36 -13.46 -8.52 2.62
C GLU A 36 -14.33 -8.96 3.80
N GLU A 37 -13.94 -10.04 4.49
CA GLU A 37 -14.68 -10.60 5.60
C GLU A 37 -13.97 -10.32 6.92
N PHE A 38 -14.75 -10.08 7.97
CA PHE A 38 -14.22 -10.00 9.31
C PHE A 38 -13.95 -11.40 9.84
N SER A 39 -12.68 -11.77 9.99
CA SER A 39 -12.24 -13.06 10.55
C SER A 39 -11.30 -12.81 11.74
N PRO A 40 -11.82 -12.79 12.97
CA PRO A 40 -11.06 -12.47 14.19
C PRO A 40 -10.35 -13.69 14.82
N GLU A 41 -10.41 -14.86 14.18
CA GLU A 41 -9.97 -16.14 14.73
C GLU A 41 -8.46 -16.25 14.93
#